data_AF-A0AAV0WQL4-F1
#
_entry.id   AF-A0AAV0WQL4-F1
#
_cell.length_a   1.000
_cell.length_b   1.000
_cell.length_c   1.000
_cell.angle_alpha   90.00
_cell.angle_beta   90.00
_cell.angle_gamma   90.00
#
_symmetry.space_group_name_H-M   'P 1'
#
loop_
_entity.id
_entity.type
_entity.pdbx_description
1 polymer ?
#
loop_
_entity_poly.entity_id
_entity_poly.type
_entity_poly.pdbx_seq_one_letter_code
_entity_poly.pdbx_strand_id
1 'polypeptide(L)'
;MDDNNSSPTTTKVDRLNSFHPDCDELKHKYDQCFNVWFTEHYMNGHYNNEGCNKVFELYTDCVKRGMKEYGLQYEQTTTLHLGTNKEKTSPLKDTEKPK
;
A
#
# COMPACT_ATOMS: atom_id res chain seq x y z
N MET A 1 -40.92 22.90 12.10
CA MET A 1 -41.21 22.16 10.87
C MET A 1 -40.66 22.99 9.74
N ASP A 2 -39.48 22.62 9.25
CA ASP A 2 -38.96 22.99 7.94
C ASP A 2 -38.02 21.85 7.55
N ASP A 3 -38.49 21.05 6.61
CA ASP A 3 -37.76 19.97 5.97
C ASP A 3 -36.66 20.57 5.10
N ASN A 4 -35.40 20.18 5.33
CA ASN A 4 -34.43 20.09 4.23
C ASN A 4 -33.37 19.04 4.56
N ASN A 5 -33.75 17.83 4.18
CA ASN A 5 -32.91 16.70 3.85
C ASN A 5 -31.84 17.12 2.83
N SER A 6 -30.75 17.72 3.31
CA SER A 6 -29.51 17.77 2.55
C SER A 6 -28.72 16.52 2.94
N SER A 7 -28.85 15.52 2.07
CA SER A 7 -27.99 14.36 1.91
C SER A 7 -26.60 14.58 2.52
N PRO A 8 -26.01 13.60 3.24
CA PRO A 8 -24.58 13.66 3.51
C PRO A 8 -23.91 13.83 2.16
N THR A 9 -23.05 14.83 2.05
CA THR A 9 -22.33 15.17 0.83
C THR A 9 -21.42 14.00 0.43
N THR A 10 -21.97 13.05 -0.32
CA THR A 10 -21.29 11.89 -0.90
C THR A 10 -20.47 12.36 -2.10
N THR A 11 -19.25 12.87 -1.90
CA THR A 11 -18.29 13.06 -3.03
C THR A 11 -16.80 13.06 -2.65
N LYS A 12 -16.42 12.33 -1.61
CA LYS A 12 -15.02 11.95 -1.37
C LYS A 12 -15.03 10.51 -0.87
N VAL A 13 -15.05 9.54 -1.78
CA VAL A 13 -14.63 8.18 -1.40
C VAL A 13 -13.22 8.33 -0.83
N ASP A 14 -12.97 7.76 0.34
CA ASP A 14 -11.78 7.93 1.17
C ASP A 14 -10.46 7.67 0.42
N ARG A 15 -10.02 8.62 -0.40
CA ARG A 15 -8.73 8.55 -1.08
C ARG A 15 -7.65 8.74 -0.04
N LEU A 16 -6.99 7.64 0.33
CA LEU A 16 -5.89 7.65 1.27
C LEU A 16 -4.75 8.52 0.72
N ASN A 17 -4.23 9.41 1.56
CA ASN A 17 -3.05 10.19 1.23
C ASN A 17 -1.81 9.29 1.22
N SER A 18 -0.79 9.69 0.48
CA SER A 18 0.52 9.08 0.50
C SER A 18 1.28 9.44 1.78
N PHE A 19 2.45 8.83 1.96
CA PHE A 19 3.37 9.15 3.05
C PHE A 19 3.88 10.60 2.96
N HIS A 20 4.09 11.10 1.74
CA HIS A 20 4.50 12.47 1.47
C HIS A 20 3.43 13.16 0.60
N PRO A 21 2.95 14.37 0.95
CA PRO A 21 1.87 15.05 0.22
C PRO A 21 2.13 15.21 -1.28
N ASP A 22 3.37 15.48 -1.68
CA ASP A 22 3.77 15.61 -3.10
C ASP A 22 3.54 14.32 -3.92
N CYS A 23 3.37 13.18 -3.25
CA CYS A 23 3.16 11.89 -3.90
C CYS A 23 1.67 11.49 -3.98
N ASP A 24 0.75 12.30 -3.45
CA ASP A 24 -0.69 11.98 -3.38
C ASP A 24 -1.30 11.77 -4.77
N GLU A 25 -1.01 12.66 -5.72
CA GLU A 25 -1.56 12.57 -7.07
C GLU A 25 -1.04 11.33 -7.82
N LEU A 26 0.26 11.05 -7.66
CA LEU A 26 0.90 9.86 -8.25
C LEU A 26 0.34 8.58 -7.62
N LYS A 27 0.11 8.58 -6.30
CA LYS A 27 -0.53 7.48 -5.58
C LYS A 27 -1.91 7.19 -6.14
N HIS A 28 -2.76 8.20 -6.27
CA HIS A 28 -4.14 7.99 -6.74
C HIS A 28 -4.18 7.46 -8.18
N LYS A 29 -3.31 7.96 -9.05
CA LYS A 29 -3.18 7.46 -10.43
C LYS A 29 -2.71 6.01 -10.46
N TYR A 30 -1.72 5.67 -9.63
CA TYR A 30 -1.23 4.30 -9.53
C TYR A 30 -2.28 3.36 -8.96
N ASP A 31 -2.91 3.70 -7.83
CA ASP A 31 -3.91 2.88 -7.16
C ASP A 31 -5.11 2.58 -8.09
N GLN A 32 -5.57 3.59 -8.84
CA GLN A 32 -6.65 3.40 -9.81
C GLN A 32 -6.24 2.43 -10.94
N CYS A 33 -5.04 2.60 -11.49
CA CYS A 33 -4.52 1.71 -12.53
C CYS A 33 -4.34 0.28 -12.01
N PHE A 34 -3.71 0.14 -10.84
CA PHE A 34 -3.41 -1.13 -10.21
C PHE A 34 -4.68 -1.89 -9.88
N ASN A 35 -5.71 -1.25 -9.33
CA ASN A 35 -6.95 -1.94 -8.98
C ASN A 35 -7.63 -2.56 -10.19
N VAL A 36 -7.71 -1.83 -11.31
CA VAL A 36 -8.27 -2.36 -12.57
C VAL A 36 -7.41 -3.51 -13.08
N TRP A 37 -6.09 -3.30 -13.14
CA TRP A 37 -5.15 -4.34 -13.57
C TRP A 37 -5.24 -5.60 -12.70
N PHE A 38 -5.36 -5.43 -11.39
CA PHE A 38 -5.43 -6.52 -10.43
C PHE A 38 -6.68 -7.36 -10.65
N THR A 39 -7.84 -6.72 -10.78
CA THR A 39 -9.12 -7.43 -10.97
C THR A 39 -9.25 -8.06 -12.35
N GLU A 40 -8.81 -7.38 -13.41
CA GLU A 40 -9.06 -7.81 -14.79
C GLU A 40 -7.96 -8.70 -15.37
N HIS A 41 -6.71 -8.52 -14.93
CA HIS A 41 -5.57 -9.25 -15.48
C HIS A 41 -5.00 -10.22 -14.45
N TYR A 42 -4.55 -9.72 -13.30
CA TYR A 42 -3.83 -10.55 -12.33
C TYR A 42 -4.67 -11.73 -11.84
N MET A 43 -5.93 -11.48 -11.44
CA MET A 43 -6.85 -12.54 -11.00
C MET A 43 -7.22 -13.53 -12.11
N ASN A 44 -7.08 -13.15 -13.38
CA ASN A 44 -7.35 -14.00 -14.54
C ASN A 44 -6.09 -14.70 -15.08
N GLY A 45 -4.97 -14.61 -14.37
CA GLY A 45 -3.71 -15.26 -14.76
C GLY A 45 -2.86 -14.47 -15.76
N HIS A 46 -3.19 -13.21 -16.02
CA HIS A 46 -2.39 -12.29 -16.83
C HIS A 46 -1.55 -11.38 -15.94
N TYR A 47 -0.23 -11.58 -15.94
CA TYR A 47 0.67 -10.89 -15.00
C TYR A 47 1.37 -9.66 -15.59
N ASN A 48 1.17 -9.34 -16.87
CA ASN A 48 1.80 -8.18 -17.48
C ASN A 48 1.16 -6.89 -16.92
N ASN A 49 1.94 -6.07 -16.23
CA ASN A 49 1.54 -4.81 -15.60
C ASN A 49 2.16 -3.57 -16.28
N GLU A 50 2.66 -3.69 -17.51
CA GLU A 50 3.30 -2.59 -18.27
C GLU A 50 2.46 -1.31 -18.31
N GLY A 51 1.13 -1.43 -18.30
CA GLY A 51 0.22 -0.29 -18.27
C GLY A 51 0.34 0.60 -17.03
N CYS A 52 0.71 0.04 -15.88
CA CYS A 52 0.84 0.79 -14.61
C CYS A 52 2.29 1.03 -14.18
N ASN A 53 3.27 0.33 -14.76
CA ASN A 53 4.68 0.39 -14.35
C ASN A 53 5.26 1.80 -14.39
N LYS A 54 4.97 2.57 -15.44
CA LYS A 54 5.50 3.94 -15.55
C LYS A 54 5.02 4.85 -14.41
N VAL A 55 3.75 4.71 -14.00
CA VAL A 55 3.19 5.48 -12.89
C VAL A 55 3.75 4.98 -11.56
N PHE A 56 3.93 3.67 -11.44
CA PHE A 56 4.53 3.03 -10.27
C PHE A 56 5.96 3.49 -10.00
N GLU A 57 6.80 3.57 -11.04
CA GLU A 57 8.19 4.05 -10.93
C GLU A 57 8.23 5.49 -10.42
N LEU A 58 7.44 6.39 -11.03
CA LEU A 58 7.36 7.79 -10.62
C LEU A 58 6.86 7.95 -9.17
N TYR A 59 5.85 7.16 -8.80
CA TYR A 59 5.32 7.15 -7.44
C TYR A 59 6.38 6.64 -6.45
N THR A 60 7.04 5.53 -6.76
CA THR A 60 8.07 4.92 -5.92
C THR A 60 9.25 5.88 -5.70
N ASP A 61 9.69 6.56 -6.75
CA ASP A 61 10.77 7.55 -6.65
C ASP A 61 10.35 8.78 -5.82
N CYS A 62 9.09 9.20 -5.93
CA CYS A 62 8.55 10.24 -5.06
C CYS A 62 8.59 9.82 -3.58
N VAL A 63 8.12 8.61 -3.27
CA VAL A 63 8.09 8.09 -1.89
C VAL A 63 9.50 7.92 -1.35
N LYS A 64 10.44 7.38 -2.13
CA LYS A 64 11.86 7.25 -1.74
C LYS A 64 12.47 8.59 -1.35
N ARG A 65 12.20 9.66 -2.12
CA ARG A 65 12.64 11.01 -1.78
C ARG A 65 12.01 11.48 -0.48
N GLY A 66 10.70 11.34 -0.32
CA GLY A 66 10.00 11.72 0.90
C GLY A 66 10.53 10.98 2.13
N MET A 67 10.72 9.65 2.06
CA MET A 67 11.27 8.85 3.17
C MET A 67 12.66 9.32 3.61
N LYS A 68 13.51 9.70 2.65
CA LYS A 68 14.85 10.22 2.93
C LYS A 68 14.82 11.52 3.75
N GLU A 69 13.83 12.38 3.52
CA GLU A 69 13.66 13.63 4.28
C GLU A 69 13.35 13.38 5.77
N TYR A 70 12.64 12.29 6.07
CA TYR A 70 12.35 11.87 7.45
C TYR A 70 13.44 10.96 8.05
N GLY A 71 14.58 10.78 7.37
CA GLY A 71 15.66 9.91 7.83
C GLY A 71 15.34 8.42 7.78
N LEU A 72 14.30 8.02 7.04
CA LEU A 72 13.92 6.62 6.85
C LEU A 72 14.64 6.06 5.62
N GLN A 73 15.21 4.88 5.78
CA GLN A 73 15.96 4.22 4.72
C GLN A 73 15.07 3.20 4.00
N TYR A 74 14.87 3.38 2.70
CA TYR A 74 13.96 2.56 1.89
C TYR A 74 14.35 1.06 1.94
N GLU A 75 15.64 0.75 1.99
CA GLU A 75 16.16 -0.63 2.02
C GLU A 75 15.68 -1.45 3.24
N GLN A 76 15.33 -0.78 4.34
CA GLN A 76 14.76 -1.45 5.51
C GLN A 76 13.36 -1.98 5.22
N THR A 77 12.61 -1.34 4.32
CA THR A 77 11.26 -1.79 3.94
C THR A 77 11.26 -3.00 3.02
N THR A 78 12.34 -3.22 2.26
CA THR A 78 12.47 -4.36 1.33
C THR A 78 13.08 -5.59 1.98
N THR A 79 13.52 -5.51 3.24
CA THR A 79 14.15 -6.63 3.93
C THR A 79 13.09 -7.66 4.33
N LEU A 80 13.21 -8.88 3.80
CA LEU A 80 12.43 -10.01 4.29
C LEU A 80 12.87 -10.35 5.73
N HIS A 81 11.99 -10.07 6.68
CA HIS A 81 12.18 -10.46 8.07
C HIS A 81 11.51 -11.80 8.39
N LEU A 82 10.40 -12.12 7.72
CA LEU A 82 9.64 -13.36 7.90
C LEU A 82 10.38 -14.54 7.26
N GLY A 83 10.42 -15.68 7.95
CA GLY A 83 11.14 -16.88 7.55
C GLY A 83 12.66 -16.80 7.67
N THR A 84 13.19 -15.73 8.30
CA THR A 84 14.63 -15.55 8.52
C THR A 84 14.99 -15.67 9.99
N ASN A 85 16.28 -15.80 10.30
CA ASN A 85 16.80 -15.78 11.67
C ASN A 85 16.60 -14.43 12.40
N LYS A 86 16.06 -13.40 11.71
CA LYS A 86 15.70 -12.10 12.28
C LYS A 86 14.21 -12.00 12.63
N GLU A 87 13.43 -13.04 12.36
CA GLU A 87 12.03 -13.10 12.78
C GLU A 87 11.95 -13.15 14.30
N LYS A 88 11.11 -12.30 14.89
CA LYS A 88 10.80 -12.40 16.32
C LYS A 88 9.78 -13.52 16.51
N THR A 89 10.26 -14.74 16.64
CA THR A 89 9.44 -15.86 17.12
C THR A 89 8.95 -15.51 18.53
N SER A 90 7.64 -15.37 18.70
CA SER A 90 7.04 -15.39 20.04
C SER A 90 7.54 -16.64 20.76
N PRO A 91 7.85 -16.59 22.07
CA PRO A 91 8.00 -17.81 22.84
C PRO A 91 6.60 -18.41 22.97
N LEU A 92 6.12 -19.10 21.92
CA LEU A 92 5.28 -20.26 22.15
C LEU A 92 6.16 -21.18 22.95
N LYS A 93 6.02 -21.10 24.28
CA LYS A 93 6.48 -22.15 25.16
C LYS A 93 5.77 -23.39 24.65
N ASP A 94 6.52 -24.26 23.99
CA ASP A 94 6.23 -25.69 23.98
C ASP A 94 6.31 -26.17 25.44
N THR A 95 5.27 -25.85 26.19
CA THR A 95 4.96 -26.49 27.46
C THR A 95 3.53 -26.97 27.36
N GLU A 96 3.37 -28.09 26.65
CA GLU A 96 2.83 -29.30 27.27
C GLU A 96 3.40 -30.55 26.59
N LYS A 97 4.47 -31.08 27.18
CA LYS A 97 4.70 -32.53 27.33
C LYS A 97 4.00 -32.93 28.65
N PRO A 98 3.54 -34.17 28.95
CA PRO A 98 3.70 -35.47 28.25
C PRO A 98 2.46 -36.42 28.25
N LYS A 99 2.45 -37.45 27.38
CA LYS A 99 2.17 -38.86 27.75
C LYS A 99 2.70 -39.81 26.68
#